data_AF-A0A4R2I417-F1
#
_entry.id   AF-A0A4R2I417-F1
#
_cell.length_a   1.000
_cell.length_b   1.000
_cell.length_c   1.000
_cell.angle_alpha   90.00
_cell.angle_beta   90.00
_cell.angle_gamma   90.00
#
_symmetry.space_group_name_H-M   'P 1'
#
loop_
_entity.id
_entity.type
_entity.pdbx_description
1 polymer ?
#
loop_
_entity_poly.entity_id
_entity_poly.type
_entity_poly.pdbx_seq_one_letter_code
_entity_poly.pdbx_strand_id
1 'polypeptide(L)'
;MSLPRLGFIGLAVVAALATWLLLAGPARVFGIEAGNAGMVLLMAVGWGSLHAISRIPDGGIGESMSPGEWRAWLGLAFTLVIAAYAIVHAPVFHGPPLWHNPDANRIGRNIVMLLVAWMLLARVLDARWRRGVRQDERDREIEARGAGAARLALVVILVGYALLLSFSPTERLEWAVPPLLGHLLVLALIVSCAFEYLVVGLGYWRDRR
;
A
#
# COMPACT_ATOMS: atom_id res chain seq x y z
N MET A 1 -33.80 4.77 -4.23
CA MET A 1 -32.45 4.61 -3.67
C MET A 1 -31.56 4.05 -4.77
N SER A 2 -30.56 4.82 -5.22
CA SER A 2 -29.88 4.57 -6.50
C SER A 2 -28.92 3.37 -6.43
N LEU A 3 -29.12 2.38 -7.32
CA LEU A 3 -28.26 1.21 -7.55
C LEU A 3 -26.73 1.45 -7.44
N PRO A 4 -26.15 2.58 -7.91
CA PRO A 4 -24.70 2.83 -7.76
C PRO A 4 -24.20 2.92 -6.30
N ARG A 5 -25.03 3.39 -5.35
CA ARG A 5 -24.62 3.48 -3.94
C ARG A 5 -24.53 2.11 -3.27
N LEU A 6 -25.45 1.20 -3.60
CA LEU A 6 -25.43 -0.18 -3.10
C LEU A 6 -24.22 -0.97 -3.64
N GLY A 7 -23.85 -0.76 -4.91
CA GLY A 7 -22.65 -1.36 -5.49
C GLY A 7 -21.36 -0.90 -4.79
N PHE A 8 -21.26 0.39 -4.46
CA PHE A 8 -20.10 0.95 -3.75
C PHE A 8 -19.99 0.45 -2.30
N ILE A 9 -21.14 0.37 -1.59
CA ILE A 9 -21.20 -0.20 -0.24
C ILE A 9 -20.82 -1.69 -0.28
N GLY A 10 -21.31 -2.43 -1.28
CA GLY A 10 -20.93 -3.83 -1.50
C GLY A 10 -19.43 -4.00 -1.71
N LEU A 11 -18.81 -3.18 -2.58
CA LEU A 11 -17.36 -3.19 -2.79
C LEU A 11 -16.60 -2.83 -1.52
N ALA A 12 -17.05 -1.84 -0.74
CA ALA A 12 -16.43 -1.47 0.52
C ALA A 12 -16.50 -2.60 1.57
N VAL A 13 -17.63 -3.31 1.65
CA VAL A 13 -17.80 -4.47 2.52
C VAL A 13 -16.89 -5.62 2.09
N VAL A 14 -16.79 -5.90 0.79
CA VAL A 14 -15.88 -6.95 0.29
C VAL A 14 -14.42 -6.53 0.46
N ALA A 15 -14.05 -5.26 0.30
CA ALA A 15 -12.71 -4.76 0.62
C ALA A 15 -12.39 -4.94 2.11
N ALA A 16 -13.32 -4.61 2.99
CA ALA A 16 -13.16 -4.78 4.43
C ALA A 16 -12.99 -6.26 4.81
N LEU A 17 -13.80 -7.13 4.20
CA LEU A 17 -13.69 -8.58 4.39
C LEU A 17 -12.36 -9.14 3.86
N ALA A 18 -11.93 -8.67 2.69
CA ALA A 18 -10.66 -9.05 2.08
C ALA A 18 -9.46 -8.61 2.93
N THR A 19 -9.52 -7.37 3.45
CA THR A 19 -8.53 -6.82 4.38
C THR A 19 -8.51 -7.60 5.70
N TRP A 20 -9.68 -7.94 6.23
CA TRP A 20 -9.80 -8.77 7.43
C TRP A 20 -9.20 -10.17 7.21
N LEU A 21 -9.53 -10.84 6.10
CA LEU A 21 -8.96 -12.14 5.74
C LEU A 21 -7.43 -12.11 5.60
N LEU A 22 -6.88 -10.98 5.16
CA LEU A 22 -5.45 -10.79 4.95
C LEU A 22 -4.68 -10.43 6.23
N LEU A 23 -5.31 -9.77 7.20
CA LEU A 23 -4.66 -9.30 8.44
C LEU A 23 -4.98 -10.16 9.67
N ALA A 24 -6.19 -10.67 9.78
CA ALA A 24 -6.72 -11.28 11.01
C ALA A 24 -7.57 -12.55 10.75
N GLY A 25 -7.66 -12.99 9.49
CA GLY A 25 -8.43 -14.15 9.09
C GLY A 25 -7.86 -15.47 9.62
N PRO A 26 -8.69 -16.52 9.75
CA PRO A 26 -8.22 -17.85 10.14
C PRO A 26 -7.21 -18.39 9.14
N ALA A 27 -6.24 -19.23 9.53
CA ALA A 27 -5.15 -19.65 8.62
C ALA A 27 -5.62 -20.25 7.28
N ARG A 28 -6.78 -20.94 7.27
CA ARG A 28 -7.44 -21.45 6.07
C ARG A 28 -8.94 -21.21 6.11
N VAL A 29 -9.53 -20.86 4.97
CA VAL A 29 -10.97 -20.77 4.74
C VAL A 29 -11.31 -21.74 3.60
N PHE A 30 -12.20 -22.71 3.84
CA PHE A 30 -12.56 -23.76 2.87
C PHE A 30 -11.37 -24.50 2.23
N GLY A 31 -10.30 -24.73 3.00
CA GLY A 31 -9.09 -25.39 2.52
C GLY A 31 -8.11 -24.48 1.76
N ILE A 32 -8.49 -23.25 1.44
CA ILE A 32 -7.65 -22.23 0.82
C ILE A 32 -6.99 -21.39 1.93
N GLU A 33 -5.70 -21.06 1.78
CA GLU A 33 -5.02 -20.16 2.72
C GLU A 33 -5.69 -18.78 2.73
N ALA A 34 -6.12 -18.31 3.91
CA ALA A 34 -6.94 -17.10 4.00
C ALA A 34 -6.22 -15.84 3.56
N GLY A 35 -4.90 -15.77 3.75
CA GLY A 35 -4.08 -14.67 3.23
C GLY A 35 -4.14 -14.60 1.70
N ASN A 36 -4.13 -15.73 1.01
CA ASN A 36 -4.26 -15.79 -0.46
C ASN A 36 -5.69 -15.44 -0.88
N ALA A 37 -6.69 -15.93 -0.14
CA ALA A 37 -8.10 -15.61 -0.40
C ALA A 37 -8.36 -14.11 -0.22
N GLY A 38 -7.89 -13.50 0.88
CA GLY A 38 -7.97 -12.07 1.14
C GLY A 38 -7.25 -11.24 0.08
N MET A 39 -6.09 -11.71 -0.42
CA MET A 39 -5.36 -11.03 -1.48
C MET A 39 -6.11 -11.06 -2.82
N VAL A 40 -6.60 -12.24 -3.23
CA VAL A 40 -7.40 -12.39 -4.45
C VAL A 40 -8.68 -11.56 -4.35
N LEU A 41 -9.31 -11.53 -3.17
CA LEU A 41 -10.51 -10.74 -2.93
C LEU A 41 -10.21 -9.23 -2.97
N LEU A 42 -9.09 -8.77 -2.40
CA LEU A 42 -8.64 -7.38 -2.49
C LEU A 42 -8.36 -6.98 -3.93
N MET A 43 -7.69 -7.84 -4.71
CA MET A 43 -7.45 -7.62 -6.12
C MET A 43 -8.77 -7.57 -6.91
N ALA A 44 -9.70 -8.47 -6.64
CA ALA A 44 -11.00 -8.52 -7.29
C ALA A 44 -11.85 -7.28 -6.95
N VAL A 45 -11.78 -6.78 -5.72
CA VAL A 45 -12.45 -5.54 -5.31
C VAL A 45 -11.79 -4.33 -5.92
N GLY A 46 -10.46 -4.27 -5.96
CA GLY A 46 -9.72 -3.21 -6.65
C GLY A 46 -10.09 -3.16 -8.14
N TRP A 47 -10.13 -4.33 -8.79
CA TRP A 47 -10.54 -4.48 -10.18
C TRP A 47 -12.02 -4.12 -10.40
N GLY A 48 -12.90 -4.59 -9.53
CA GLY A 48 -14.33 -4.28 -9.59
C GLY A 48 -14.62 -2.80 -9.37
N SER A 49 -13.86 -2.16 -8.48
CA SER A 49 -13.93 -0.71 -8.23
C SER A 49 -13.42 0.07 -9.43
N LEU A 50 -12.27 -0.32 -10.01
CA LEU A 50 -11.75 0.23 -11.27
C LEU A 50 -12.75 0.09 -12.42
N HIS A 51 -13.34 -1.08 -12.58
CA HIS A 51 -14.30 -1.37 -13.64
C HIS A 51 -15.59 -0.57 -13.46
N ALA A 52 -16.09 -0.48 -12.22
CA ALA A 52 -17.22 0.37 -11.89
C ALA A 52 -16.91 1.84 -12.19
N ILE A 53 -15.75 2.33 -11.77
CA ILE A 53 -15.27 3.70 -12.04
C ILE A 53 -15.10 3.94 -13.55
N SER A 54 -14.61 2.95 -14.31
CA SER A 54 -14.45 3.02 -15.77
C SER A 54 -15.77 3.24 -16.53
N ARG A 55 -16.90 2.87 -15.92
CA ARG A 55 -18.23 3.03 -16.51
C ARG A 55 -18.99 4.27 -16.03
N ILE A 56 -18.42 5.05 -15.12
CA ILE A 56 -19.01 6.32 -14.69
C ILE A 56 -18.67 7.37 -15.75
N PRO A 57 -19.68 8.03 -16.37
CA PRO A 57 -19.45 9.12 -17.31
C PRO A 57 -18.64 10.25 -16.66
N ASP A 58 -17.78 10.89 -17.45
CA ASP A 58 -17.01 12.05 -16.99
C ASP A 58 -17.98 13.12 -16.44
N GLY A 59 -17.90 13.40 -15.13
CA GLY A 59 -18.80 14.31 -14.40
C GLY A 59 -19.51 13.73 -13.17
N GLY A 60 -19.55 12.41 -12.97
CA GLY A 60 -20.40 11.81 -11.91
C GLY A 60 -19.83 11.80 -10.48
N ILE A 61 -18.50 11.82 -10.32
CA ILE A 61 -17.80 11.76 -9.00
C ILE A 61 -16.52 12.63 -9.00
N GLY A 62 -16.09 13.13 -10.17
CA GLY A 62 -14.74 13.66 -10.42
C GLY A 62 -14.60 15.18 -10.51
N GLU A 63 -15.63 15.98 -10.22
CA GLU A 63 -15.52 17.44 -10.32
C GLU A 63 -14.80 18.08 -9.12
N SER A 64 -14.69 17.41 -7.97
CA SER A 64 -14.16 18.02 -6.74
C SER A 64 -12.69 17.73 -6.42
N MET A 65 -12.06 16.75 -7.07
CA MET A 65 -10.67 16.36 -6.80
C MET A 65 -9.91 16.10 -8.11
N SER A 66 -8.66 16.58 -8.19
CA SER A 66 -7.84 16.35 -9.37
C SER A 66 -7.46 14.86 -9.50
N PRO A 67 -7.17 14.36 -10.72
CA PRO A 67 -6.67 13.00 -10.91
C PRO A 67 -5.41 12.67 -10.11
N GLY A 68 -4.49 13.64 -9.99
CA GLY A 68 -3.28 13.52 -9.18
C GLY A 68 -3.58 13.36 -7.69
N GLU A 69 -4.55 14.12 -7.17
CA GLU A 69 -5.03 13.99 -5.79
C GLU A 69 -5.63 12.61 -5.52
N TRP A 70 -6.47 12.12 -6.43
CA TRP A 70 -7.11 10.81 -6.29
C TRP A 70 -6.10 9.67 -6.30
N ARG A 71 -5.13 9.72 -7.21
CA ARG A 71 -4.02 8.76 -7.28
C ARG A 71 -3.20 8.76 -5.98
N ALA A 72 -2.92 9.94 -5.43
CA ALA A 72 -2.15 10.07 -4.21
C ALA A 72 -2.86 9.45 -3.00
N TRP A 73 -4.15 9.76 -2.79
CA TRP A 73 -4.89 9.18 -1.67
C TRP A 73 -5.09 7.66 -1.80
N LEU A 74 -5.35 7.17 -3.01
CA LEU A 74 -5.45 5.74 -3.26
C LEU A 74 -4.11 5.03 -3.03
N GLY A 75 -3.01 5.63 -3.51
CA GLY A 75 -1.65 5.12 -3.29
C GLY A 75 -1.28 5.10 -1.81
N LEU A 76 -1.64 6.14 -1.06
CA LEU A 76 -1.47 6.18 0.39
C LEU A 76 -2.22 5.04 1.06
N ALA A 77 -3.53 4.90 0.78
CA ALA A 77 -4.36 3.87 1.39
C ALA A 77 -3.82 2.46 1.10
N PHE A 78 -3.45 2.18 -0.16
CA PHE A 78 -2.87 0.90 -0.54
C PHE A 78 -1.54 0.65 0.17
N THR A 79 -0.64 1.63 0.19
CA THR A 79 0.67 1.52 0.83
C THR A 79 0.55 1.29 2.34
N LEU A 80 -0.41 1.93 3.01
CA LEU A 80 -0.69 1.71 4.43
C LEU A 80 -1.19 0.29 4.71
N VAL A 81 -2.00 -0.30 3.81
CA VAL A 81 -2.41 -1.71 3.94
C VAL A 81 -1.21 -2.65 3.83
N ILE A 82 -0.29 -2.42 2.88
CA ILE A 82 0.95 -3.20 2.79
C ILE A 82 1.80 -3.03 4.05
N ALA A 83 1.94 -1.79 4.54
CA ALA A 83 2.71 -1.50 5.76
C ALA A 83 2.13 -2.22 6.97
N ALA A 84 0.80 -2.16 7.16
CA ALA A 84 0.10 -2.85 8.23
C ALA A 84 0.29 -4.38 8.12
N TYR A 85 0.15 -4.94 6.92
CA TYR A 85 0.39 -6.36 6.67
C TYR A 85 1.82 -6.77 7.05
N ALA A 86 2.81 -5.98 6.63
CA ALA A 86 4.22 -6.21 6.95
C ALA A 86 4.48 -6.12 8.47
N ILE A 87 3.89 -5.15 9.17
CA ILE A 87 4.03 -5.00 10.63
C ILE A 87 3.43 -6.21 11.36
N VAL A 88 2.19 -6.59 11.02
CA VAL A 88 1.48 -7.70 11.67
C VAL A 88 2.23 -9.03 11.51
N HIS A 89 2.89 -9.23 10.37
CA HIS A 89 3.60 -10.47 10.06
C HIS A 89 5.10 -10.44 10.38
N ALA A 90 5.62 -9.35 10.95
CA ALA A 90 7.02 -9.24 11.35
C ALA A 90 7.49 -10.39 12.29
N PRO A 91 6.69 -10.89 13.24
CA PRO A 91 7.13 -11.98 14.14
C PRO A 91 7.53 -13.27 13.42
N VAL A 92 7.04 -13.53 12.20
CA VAL A 92 7.36 -14.76 11.43
C VAL A 92 8.85 -14.83 11.06
N PHE A 93 9.54 -13.70 11.01
CA PHE A 93 10.97 -13.61 10.68
C PHE A 93 11.90 -13.91 11.87
N HIS A 94 11.38 -14.13 13.08
CA HIS A 94 12.13 -14.68 14.21
C HIS A 94 12.33 -16.21 14.13
N GLY A 95 11.64 -16.87 13.21
CA GLY A 95 11.67 -18.32 13.05
C GLY A 95 12.94 -18.86 12.39
N PRO A 96 12.85 -20.05 11.76
CA PRO A 96 13.97 -20.67 11.05
C PRO A 96 14.59 -19.75 9.98
N PRO A 97 15.83 -20.03 9.54
CA PRO A 97 16.45 -19.30 8.43
C PRO A 97 15.52 -19.20 7.21
N LEU A 98 15.52 -18.07 6.51
CA LEU A 98 14.60 -17.74 5.40
C LEU A 98 14.37 -18.90 4.42
N TRP A 99 15.44 -19.59 4.02
CA TRP A 99 15.41 -20.70 3.06
C TRP A 99 14.58 -21.91 3.52
N HIS A 100 14.41 -22.07 4.84
CA HIS A 100 13.68 -23.16 5.47
C HIS A 100 12.39 -22.68 6.15
N ASN A 101 12.02 -21.40 5.98
CA ASN A 101 10.83 -20.82 6.59
C ASN A 101 9.75 -20.58 5.51
N PRO A 102 8.82 -21.53 5.31
CA PRO A 102 7.78 -21.42 4.28
C PRO A 102 6.84 -20.24 4.52
N ASP A 103 6.64 -19.84 5.78
CA ASP A 103 5.77 -18.72 6.14
C ASP A 103 6.42 -17.37 5.80
N ALA A 104 7.72 -17.21 6.05
CA ALA A 104 8.47 -16.02 5.63
C ALA A 104 8.48 -15.87 4.10
N ASN A 105 8.69 -16.97 3.37
CA ASN A 105 8.60 -16.98 1.90
C ASN A 105 7.19 -16.60 1.40
N ARG A 106 6.14 -17.07 2.09
CA ARG A 106 4.75 -16.72 1.77
C ARG A 106 4.51 -15.21 1.95
N ILE A 107 4.98 -14.63 3.06
CA ILE A 107 4.84 -13.19 3.33
C ILE A 107 5.57 -12.37 2.27
N GLY A 108 6.82 -12.73 1.95
CA GLY A 108 7.59 -12.05 0.90
C GLY A 108 6.89 -12.09 -0.46
N ARG A 109 6.40 -13.28 -0.87
CA ARG A 109 5.62 -13.44 -2.11
C ARG A 109 4.36 -12.58 -2.10
N ASN A 110 3.65 -12.52 -0.97
CA ASN A 110 2.44 -11.72 -0.82
C ASN A 110 2.73 -10.22 -0.97
N ILE A 111 3.79 -9.71 -0.34
CA ILE A 111 4.22 -8.31 -0.50
C ILE A 111 4.53 -8.02 -1.98
N VAL A 112 5.28 -8.90 -2.66
CA VAL A 112 5.59 -8.75 -4.09
C VAL A 112 4.32 -8.75 -4.95
N MET A 113 3.36 -9.65 -4.68
CA MET A 113 2.09 -9.69 -5.41
C MET A 113 1.28 -8.40 -5.21
N LEU A 114 1.25 -7.84 -4.00
CA LEU A 114 0.60 -6.55 -3.73
C LEU A 114 1.28 -5.41 -4.50
N LEU A 115 2.61 -5.38 -4.56
CA LEU A 115 3.35 -4.39 -5.36
C LEU A 115 3.05 -4.52 -6.86
N VAL A 116 2.99 -5.74 -7.39
CA VAL A 116 2.61 -6.00 -8.78
C VAL A 116 1.17 -5.54 -9.03
N ALA A 117 0.24 -5.88 -8.13
CA ALA A 117 -1.15 -5.44 -8.22
C ALA A 117 -1.27 -3.91 -8.23
N TRP A 118 -0.51 -3.22 -7.37
CA TRP A 118 -0.42 -1.76 -7.38
C TRP A 118 0.12 -1.22 -8.69
N MET A 119 1.20 -1.81 -9.23
CA MET A 119 1.79 -1.36 -10.49
C MET A 119 0.78 -1.49 -11.64
N LEU A 120 0.04 -2.59 -11.70
CA LEU A 120 -1.03 -2.79 -12.70
C LEU A 120 -2.16 -1.76 -12.53
N LEU A 121 -2.62 -1.54 -11.29
CA LEU A 121 -3.63 -0.55 -10.96
C LEU A 121 -3.18 0.87 -11.38
N ALA A 122 -1.96 1.27 -11.02
CA ALA A 122 -1.39 2.55 -11.40
C ALA A 122 -1.30 2.73 -12.93
N ARG A 123 -0.96 1.67 -13.67
CA ARG A 123 -0.93 1.71 -15.15
C ARG A 123 -2.30 1.90 -15.78
N VAL A 124 -3.33 1.23 -15.24
CA VAL A 124 -4.72 1.38 -15.73
C VAL A 124 -5.24 2.79 -15.46
N LEU A 125 -4.98 3.30 -14.26
CA LEU A 125 -5.32 4.66 -13.85
C LEU A 125 -4.64 5.70 -14.76
N ASP A 126 -3.34 5.56 -14.99
CA ASP A 126 -2.58 6.39 -15.93
C ASP A 126 -3.17 6.35 -17.35
N ALA A 127 -3.55 5.17 -17.85
CA ALA A 127 -4.09 5.02 -19.19
C ALA A 127 -5.45 5.72 -19.36
N ARG A 128 -6.26 5.76 -18.28
CA ARG A 128 -7.51 6.52 -18.27
C ARG A 128 -7.25 8.02 -18.37
N TRP A 129 -6.37 8.56 -17.52
CA TRP A 129 -6.21 10.01 -17.38
C TRP A 129 -5.31 10.66 -18.44
N ARG A 130 -4.40 9.90 -19.08
CA ARG A 130 -3.61 10.39 -20.22
C ARG A 130 -4.44 10.89 -21.39
N ARG A 131 -5.71 10.49 -21.50
CA ARG A 131 -6.61 10.93 -22.58
C ARG A 131 -7.15 12.35 -22.39
N GLY A 132 -6.99 12.97 -21.21
CA GLY A 132 -7.61 14.28 -20.91
C GLY A 132 -6.73 15.31 -20.19
N VAL A 133 -5.59 14.92 -19.59
CA VAL A 133 -4.82 15.83 -18.71
C VAL A 133 -3.35 15.90 -19.12
N ARG A 134 -2.87 17.10 -19.46
CA ARG A 134 -1.44 17.41 -19.54
C ARG A 134 -0.93 17.66 -18.11
N GLN A 135 0.16 16.99 -17.74
CA GLN A 135 0.92 17.35 -16.53
C GLN A 135 1.42 18.79 -16.67
N ASP A 136 1.01 19.64 -15.73
CA ASP A 136 1.48 21.02 -15.63
C ASP A 136 2.76 21.09 -14.78
N GLU A 137 3.47 22.21 -14.82
CA GLU A 137 4.67 22.44 -14.00
C GLU A 137 4.35 22.30 -12.50
N ARG A 138 3.14 22.72 -12.11
CA ARG A 138 2.63 22.56 -10.74
C ARG A 138 2.58 21.10 -10.29
N ASP A 139 2.15 20.18 -11.15
CA ASP A 139 2.09 18.76 -10.80
C ASP A 139 3.50 18.21 -10.52
N ARG A 140 4.47 18.63 -11.32
CA ARG A 140 5.88 18.24 -11.15
C ARG A 140 6.45 18.76 -9.84
N GLU A 141 6.13 19.98 -9.44
CA GLU A 141 6.58 20.52 -8.15
C GLU A 141 6.00 19.77 -6.95
N ILE A 142 4.73 19.34 -7.03
CA ILE A 142 4.09 18.54 -5.98
C ILE A 142 4.75 17.15 -5.92
N GLU A 143 4.94 16.50 -7.07
CA GLU A 143 5.63 15.20 -7.15
C GLU A 143 7.07 15.28 -6.63
N ALA A 144 7.81 16.35 -6.98
CA ALA A 144 9.17 16.58 -6.50
C ALA A 144 9.24 16.74 -4.97
N ARG A 145 8.28 17.47 -4.38
CA ARG A 145 8.13 17.59 -2.92
C ARG A 145 7.80 16.25 -2.27
N GLY A 146 6.90 15.47 -2.88
CA GLY A 146 6.60 14.11 -2.45
C GLY A 146 7.84 13.22 -2.41
N ALA A 147 8.59 13.17 -3.52
CA ALA A 147 9.81 12.38 -3.62
C ALA A 147 10.90 12.86 -2.63
N GLY A 148 10.98 14.16 -2.39
CA GLY A 148 11.85 14.74 -1.35
C GLY A 148 11.48 14.25 0.06
N ALA A 149 10.19 14.25 0.39
CA ALA A 149 9.69 13.76 1.66
C ALA A 149 9.93 12.25 1.84
N ALA A 150 9.72 11.46 0.79
CA ALA A 150 10.00 10.02 0.79
C ALA A 150 11.47 9.73 1.11
N ARG A 151 12.39 10.42 0.40
CA ARG A 151 13.83 10.29 0.65
C ARG A 151 14.20 10.69 2.08
N LEU A 152 13.68 11.81 2.58
CA LEU A 152 13.93 12.26 3.93
C LEU A 152 13.42 11.25 4.97
N ALA A 153 12.19 10.75 4.80
CA ALA A 153 11.61 9.74 5.69
C ALA A 153 12.45 8.45 5.70
N LEU A 154 12.88 7.97 4.53
CA LEU A 154 13.74 6.80 4.45
C LEU A 154 15.07 7.01 5.19
N VAL A 155 15.74 8.15 4.94
CA VAL A 155 17.01 8.48 5.62
C VAL A 155 16.81 8.53 7.14
N VAL A 156 15.76 9.20 7.62
CA VAL A 156 15.46 9.30 9.05
C VAL A 156 15.22 7.92 9.66
N ILE A 157 14.46 7.04 8.99
CA ILE A 157 14.20 5.68 9.48
C ILE A 157 15.50 4.86 9.52
N LEU A 158 16.32 4.91 8.46
CA LEU A 158 17.59 4.18 8.40
C LEU A 158 18.58 4.66 9.46
N VAL A 159 18.70 5.97 9.66
CA VAL A 159 19.50 6.54 10.75
C VAL A 159 18.94 6.09 12.10
N GLY A 160 17.62 6.08 12.28
CA GLY A 160 16.96 5.56 13.47
C GLY A 160 17.33 4.10 13.74
N TYR A 161 17.32 3.24 12.73
CA TYR A 161 17.76 1.84 12.86
C TYR A 161 19.25 1.74 13.17
N ALA A 162 20.11 2.52 12.52
CA ALA A 162 21.54 2.52 12.79
C ALA A 162 21.82 2.92 14.26
N LEU A 163 21.21 4.01 14.73
CA LEU A 163 21.32 4.46 16.12
C LEU A 163 20.78 3.40 17.09
N LEU A 164 19.61 2.82 16.81
CA LEU A 164 19.01 1.77 17.64
C LEU A 164 19.97 0.58 17.76
N LEU A 165 20.55 0.12 16.66
CA LEU A 165 21.46 -1.03 16.64
C LEU A 165 22.83 -0.70 17.27
N SER A 166 23.36 0.50 17.06
CA SER A 166 24.67 0.90 17.59
C SER A 166 24.68 1.20 19.08
N PHE A 167 23.58 1.71 19.63
CA PHE A 167 23.49 2.11 21.04
C PHE A 167 22.72 1.12 21.93
N SER A 168 22.21 0.01 21.39
CA SER A 168 21.57 -1.04 22.19
C SER A 168 22.60 -2.04 22.72
N PRO A 169 22.52 -2.42 24.02
CA PRO A 169 23.31 -3.53 24.57
C PRO A 169 23.05 -4.83 23.80
N THR A 170 24.08 -5.68 23.70
CA THR A 170 24.02 -6.95 22.96
C THR A 170 22.91 -7.88 23.43
N GLU A 171 22.61 -7.87 24.73
CA GLU A 171 21.56 -8.70 25.34
C GLU A 171 20.16 -8.28 24.86
N ARG A 172 20.01 -7.03 24.39
CA ARG A 172 18.75 -6.50 23.85
C ARG A 172 18.65 -6.65 22.33
N LEU A 173 19.66 -7.20 21.67
CA LEU A 173 19.72 -7.34 20.20
C LEU A 173 19.48 -8.77 19.70
N GLU A 174 19.08 -9.69 20.57
CA GLU A 174 18.74 -11.07 20.18
C GLU A 174 17.61 -11.13 19.14
N TRP A 175 16.74 -10.12 19.14
CA TRP A 175 15.67 -9.98 18.15
C TRP A 175 16.19 -9.59 16.75
N ALA A 176 17.36 -8.94 16.65
CA ALA A 176 17.88 -8.34 15.41
C ALA A 176 18.53 -9.37 14.46
N VAL A 177 17.84 -10.48 14.21
CA VAL A 177 18.28 -11.52 13.26
C VAL A 177 18.24 -11.00 11.82
N PRO A 178 19.15 -11.45 10.92
CA PRO A 178 19.23 -10.92 9.56
C PRO A 178 17.93 -10.94 8.75
N PRO A 179 17.08 -12.00 8.81
CA PRO A 179 15.79 -11.99 8.12
C PRO A 179 14.86 -10.85 8.56
N LEU A 180 14.80 -10.59 9.87
CA LEU A 180 13.95 -9.54 10.41
C LEU A 180 14.50 -8.16 10.07
N LEU A 181 15.82 -7.97 10.10
CA LEU A 181 16.44 -6.72 9.65
C LEU A 181 16.11 -6.44 8.18
N GLY A 182 16.19 -7.45 7.30
CA GLY A 182 15.76 -7.33 5.91
C GLY A 182 14.29 -6.93 5.77
N HIS A 183 13.41 -7.55 6.56
CA HIS A 183 11.98 -7.20 6.60
C HIS A 183 11.73 -5.76 7.09
N LEU A 184 12.46 -5.30 8.10
CA LEU A 184 12.38 -3.92 8.59
C LEU A 184 12.87 -2.90 7.55
N LEU A 185 13.89 -3.25 6.75
CA LEU A 185 14.33 -2.40 5.64
C LEU A 185 13.27 -2.31 4.54
N VAL A 186 12.59 -3.41 4.22
CA VAL A 186 11.45 -3.40 3.29
C VAL A 186 10.30 -2.56 3.86
N LEU A 187 10.00 -2.69 5.15
CA LEU A 187 9.00 -1.86 5.83
C LEU A 187 9.38 -0.37 5.77
N ALA A 188 10.64 -0.02 5.98
CA ALA A 188 11.14 1.36 5.86
C ALA A 188 10.89 1.93 4.46
N LEU A 189 11.13 1.12 3.41
CA LEU A 189 10.85 1.51 2.03
C LEU A 189 9.34 1.74 1.82
N ILE A 190 8.48 0.83 2.29
CA ILE A 190 7.03 0.97 2.18
C ILE A 190 6.55 2.24 2.90
N VAL A 191 7.02 2.50 4.13
CA VAL A 191 6.69 3.70 4.89
C VAL A 191 7.15 4.96 4.17
N SER A 192 8.34 4.95 3.56
CA SER A 192 8.82 6.09 2.77
C SER A 192 7.89 6.42 1.59
N CYS A 193 7.35 5.40 0.90
CA CYS A 193 6.35 5.58 -0.14
C CYS A 193 5.03 6.15 0.41
N ALA A 194 4.63 5.76 1.64
CA ALA A 194 3.44 6.34 2.27
C ALA A 194 3.64 7.84 2.52
N PHE A 195 4.83 8.29 2.93
CA PHE A 195 5.14 9.71 3.06
C PHE A 195 5.08 10.45 1.71
N GLU A 196 5.55 9.82 0.63
CA GLU A 196 5.42 10.38 -0.73
C GLU A 196 3.95 10.69 -1.06
N TYR A 197 3.10 9.67 -0.99
CA TYR A 197 1.68 9.80 -1.32
C TYR A 197 0.95 10.76 -0.39
N LEU A 198 1.30 10.77 0.90
CA LEU A 198 0.73 11.70 1.87
C LEU A 198 1.06 13.15 1.51
N VAL A 199 2.32 13.45 1.19
CA VAL A 199 2.74 14.82 0.84
C VAL A 199 2.13 15.26 -0.49
N VAL A 200 2.09 14.38 -1.49
CA VAL A 200 1.43 14.67 -2.78
C VAL A 200 -0.07 14.94 -2.57
N GLY A 201 -0.76 14.07 -1.83
CA GLY A 201 -2.18 14.22 -1.53
C GLY A 201 -2.49 15.50 -0.76
N LEU A 202 -1.67 15.83 0.25
CA LEU A 202 -1.78 17.09 0.99
C LEU A 202 -1.47 18.31 0.13
N GLY A 203 -0.54 18.21 -0.83
CA GLY A 203 -0.22 19.29 -1.78
C GLY A 203 -1.45 19.67 -2.59
N TYR A 204 -2.07 18.69 -3.27
CA TYR A 204 -3.30 18.91 -4.02
C TYR A 204 -4.47 19.38 -3.13
N TRP A 205 -4.61 18.80 -1.94
CA TRP A 205 -5.67 19.17 -1.01
C TRP A 205 -5.55 20.61 -0.49
N ARG A 206 -4.32 21.09 -0.26
CA ARG A 206 -4.09 22.48 0.15
C ARG A 206 -4.41 23.44 -0.96
N ASP A 207 -3.98 23.14 -2.17
CA ASP A 207 -4.19 24.06 -3.30
C ASP A 207 -5.65 24.12 -3.77
N ARG A 208 -6.48 23.12 -3.42
CA ARG A 208 -7.92 23.15 -3.72
C ARG A 208 -8.72 24.02 -2.73
N ARG A 209 -8.15 24.30 -1.56
CA ARG A 209 -8.75 25.10 -0.49
C ARG A 209 -8.45 26.57 -0.71
#